data_AF-A0A356E9M2-F1
#
_entry.id   AF-A0A356E9M2-F1
#
_cell.length_a   1.000
_cell.length_b   1.000
_cell.length_c   1.000
_cell.angle_alpha   90.00
_cell.angle_beta   90.00
_cell.angle_gamma   90.00
#
_symmetry.space_group_name_H-M   'P 1'
#
loop_
_entity.id
_entity.type
_entity.pdbx_description
1 polymer ?
#
loop_
_entity_poly.entity_id
_entity_poly.type
_entity_poly.pdbx_seq_one_letter_code
_entity_poly.pdbx_strand_id
1 'polypeptide(L)' 'MPFHQFIQQANQLGKERIPFFFLIDFEQQKPIILPLSQAAGQGIYFSIADRQNLSQSFES' A
#
# COMPACT_ATOMS: atom_id res chain seq x y z
N MET A 1 -11.91 1.82 7.55
CA MET A 1 -11.33 3.17 7.71
C MET A 1 -12.31 4.16 7.07
N PRO A 2 -12.79 5.21 7.77
CA PRO A 2 -13.58 6.27 7.17
C PRO A 2 -12.79 7.03 6.08
N PHE A 3 -13.45 7.52 5.03
CA PHE A 3 -12.76 8.14 3.90
C PHE A 3 -11.93 9.38 4.28
N HIS A 4 -12.37 10.18 5.23
CA HIS A 4 -11.57 11.32 5.73
C HIS A 4 -10.23 10.88 6.32
N GLN A 5 -10.20 9.76 7.04
CA GLN A 5 -8.98 9.20 7.61
C GLN A 5 -8.04 8.67 6.51
N PHE A 6 -8.59 8.10 5.43
CA PHE A 6 -7.82 7.72 4.25
C PHE A 6 -7.09 8.93 3.64
N ILE A 7 -7.80 10.05 3.44
CA ILE A 7 -7.22 11.28 2.89
C ILE A 7 -6.12 11.84 3.80
N GLN A 8 -6.34 11.86 5.12
CA GLN A 8 -5.32 12.29 6.08
C GLN A 8 -4.07 11.40 6.01
N GLN A 9 -4.25 10.08 5.93
CA GLN A 9 -3.13 9.14 5.81
C GLN A 9 -2.36 9.34 4.50
N ALA A 10 -3.05 9.56 3.38
CA ALA A 10 -2.43 9.84 2.08
C ALA A 10 -1.59 11.13 2.12
N ASN A 11 -2.15 12.19 2.70
CA ASN A 11 -1.45 13.46 2.87
C ASN A 11 -0.20 13.31 3.76
N GLN A 12 -0.29 12.53 4.83
CA GLN A 12 0.84 12.29 5.72
C GLN A 12 1.97 11.55 5.00
N LEU A 13 1.65 10.44 4.32
CA LEU A 13 2.64 9.64 3.58
C LEU A 13 3.28 10.45 2.45
N GLY A 14 2.49 11.26 1.74
CA GLY A 14 3.00 12.18 0.72
C GLY A 14 3.92 13.26 1.30
N LYS A 15 3.55 13.87 2.42
CA LYS A 15 4.37 14.87 3.13
C LYS A 15 5.72 14.29 3.58
N GLU A 16 5.72 13.04 4.04
CA GLU A 16 6.92 12.32 4.48
C GLU A 16 7.73 11.70 3.32
N ARG A 17 7.24 11.80 2.08
CA ARG A 17 7.83 11.17 0.89
C ARG A 17 7.98 9.65 1.02
N ILE A 18 7.07 9.01 1.74
CA ILE A 18 7.02 7.55 1.87
C ILE A 18 6.30 6.99 0.63
N PRO A 19 6.86 6.05 -0.12
CA PRO A 19 6.13 5.35 -1.18
C PRO A 19 5.00 4.49 -0.58
N PHE A 20 3.80 4.60 -1.13
CA PHE A 20 2.61 3.89 -0.62
C PHE A 20 1.71 3.37 -1.74
N PHE A 21 0.94 2.34 -1.41
CA PHE A 21 -0.14 1.81 -2.24
C PHE A 21 -1.48 2.38 -1.76
N PHE A 22 -2.39 2.62 -2.70
CA PHE A 22 -3.79 2.93 -2.38
C PHE A 22 -4.75 2.19 -3.33
N LEU A 23 -5.91 1.82 -2.80
CA LEU A 23 -7.05 1.30 -3.56
C LEU A 23 -8.32 1.93 -3.00
N ILE A 24 -9.16 2.46 -3.89
CA ILE A 24 -10.45 3.06 -3.53
C ILE A 24 -11.49 2.44 -4.46
N ASP A 25 -12.59 1.94 -3.89
CA ASP A 25 -13.76 1.52 -4.66
C ASP A 25 -14.64 2.72 -5.06
N PHE A 26 -15.53 2.54 -6.03
CA PHE A 26 -16.40 3.63 -6.52
C PHE A 26 -17.29 4.24 -5.43
N GLU A 27 -17.69 3.45 -4.43
CA GLU A 27 -18.57 3.86 -3.34
C GLU A 27 -17.80 4.44 -2.15
N GLN A 28 -16.47 4.42 -2.19
CA GLN A 28 -15.53 4.87 -1.16
C GLN A 28 -15.69 4.17 0.20
N GLN A 29 -16.19 2.94 0.23
CA GLN A 29 -16.54 2.24 1.48
C GLN A 29 -15.37 1.48 2.10
N LYS A 30 -14.47 0.93 1.28
CA LYS A 30 -13.36 0.07 1.73
C LYS A 30 -12.02 0.56 1.18
N PRO A 31 -11.62 1.81 1.45
CA PRO A 31 -10.33 2.30 0.99
C PRO A 31 -9.19 1.55 1.70
N ILE A 32 -8.17 1.19 0.94
CA ILE A 32 -6.92 0.61 1.41
C ILE A 32 -5.83 1.65 1.18
N ILE A 33 -5.02 1.92 2.20
CA ILE A 33 -3.81 2.73 2.07
C ILE A 33 -2.74 2.22 3.03
N LEU A 34 -1.53 2.00 2.53
CA LEU A 34 -0.43 1.48 3.32
C LEU A 34 0.95 1.73 2.68
N PRO A 35 2.02 1.89 3.48
CA PRO A 35 3.39 1.92 2.96
C PRO A 35 3.74 0.64 2.21
N LEU A 36 4.55 0.72 1.15
CA LEU A 36 4.94 -0.47 0.36
C LEU A 36 5.60 -1.58 1.21
N SER A 37 6.28 -1.21 2.31
CA SER A 37 6.87 -2.18 3.26
C SER A 37 5.83 -3.07 3.96
N GLN A 38 4.58 -2.64 4.04
CA GLN A 38 3.49 -3.39 4.68
C GLN A 38 2.63 -4.16 3.67
N ALA A 39 2.86 -3.99 2.37
CA ALA A 39 1.98 -4.51 1.31
C ALA A 39 1.93 -6.04 1.27
N ALA A 40 3.07 -6.72 1.46
CA ALA A 40 3.12 -8.18 1.45
C ALA A 40 2.27 -8.79 2.59
N GLY A 41 2.27 -8.17 3.77
CA GLY A 41 1.43 -8.60 4.91
C GLY A 41 -0.07 -8.46 4.66
N GLN A 42 -0.47 -7.74 3.60
CA GLN A 42 -1.85 -7.56 3.15
C GLN A 42 -2.15 -8.36 1.87
N GLY A 43 -1.24 -9.25 1.44
CA GLY A 43 -1.37 -10.02 0.21
C GLY A 43 -1.22 -9.19 -1.07
N ILE A 44 -0.67 -7.98 -0.99
CA ILE A 44 -0.43 -7.09 -2.13
C ILE A 44 1.02 -7.25 -2.57
N TYR A 45 1.23 -7.83 -3.74
CA TYR A 45 2.54 -8.06 -4.32
C TYR A 45 2.78 -7.17 -5.54
N PHE A 46 4.01 -6.70 -5.71
CA PHE A 46 4.40 -5.87 -6.85
C PHE A 46 5.82 -6.19 -7.32
N SER A 47 6.05 -5.93 -8.61
CA SER A 47 7.37 -5.92 -9.25
C SER A 47 7.40 -4.74 -10.20
N ILE A 48 8.11 -3.67 -9.82
CA ILE A 48 8.19 -2.40 -10.54
C ILE A 48 9.66 -2.05 -10.69
N ALA A 49 10.20 -2.14 -11.91
CA ALA A 49 11.62 -1.96 -12.19
C ALA A 49 12.51 -2.83 -11.27
N ASP A 50 13.38 -2.21 -10.49
CA ASP A 50 14.30 -2.83 -9.54
C ASP A 50 13.68 -3.09 -8.16
N ARG A 51 12.39 -2.76 -7.96
CA ARG A 51 11.70 -2.91 -6.66
C ARG A 51 10.63 -3.99 -6.71
N GLN A 52 10.68 -4.89 -5.74
CA GLN A 52 9.68 -5.91 -5.51
C GLN A 52 9.53 -6.20 -4.01
N ASN A 53 8.41 -6.79 -3.62
CA ASN A 53 8.16 -7.21 -2.24
C ASN A 53 7.89 -8.72 -2.09
N LEU A 54 8.17 -9.50 -3.14
CA LEU A 54 8.23 -10.95 -3.06
C LEU A 54 9.62 -11.38 -2.57
N SER A 55 9.67 -12.04 -1.41
CA SER A 55 10.86 -12.80 -1.03
C SER A 55 10.89 -14.09 -1.84
N GLN A 56 11.96 -14.32 -2.61
CA GLN A 56 12.23 -15.65 -3.15
C GLN A 56 12.58 -16.60 -1.99
N SER A 57 11.57 -17.19 -1.37
CA SER A 57 11.75 -18.38 -0.55
C SER A 57 11.70 -19.58 -1.49
N PHE A 58 12.87 -20.06 -1.90
CA PHE A 58 12.98 -21.40 -2.45
C PHE A 58 12.82 -22.37 -1.27
N GLU A 59 11.65 -23.00 -1.15
CA GLU A 59 11.55 -24.21 -0.34
C GLU A 59 12.38 -25.29 -1.05
N SER A 60 13.40 -25.79 -0.35
CA SER A 60 14.21 -26.94 -0.75
C SER A 60 13.58 -28.23 -0.26
#